data_AF-A0A2V7QKZ1-F1
#
_entry.id   AF-A0A2V7QKZ1-F1
#
_cell.length_a   1.000
_cell.length_b   1.000
_cell.length_c   1.000
_cell.angle_alpha   90.00
_cell.angle_beta   90.00
_cell.angle_gamma   90.00
#
_symmetry.space_group_name_H-M   'P 1'
#
loop_
_entity.id
_entity.type
_entity.pdbx_description
1 polymer ?
#
loop_
_entity_poly.entity_id
_entity_poly.type
_entity_poly.pdbx_seq_one_letter_code
_entity_poly.pdbx_strand_id
1 'polypeptide(L)'
;WLLAKRVKYNHDVKLLREHMTEAERERSDAIVQSEQNKLRIAIELAKRQAKFDKKLHLNVSVDSSRMYLTREGALLREMSVQFGPERMPSESASAPPAAIPRGERTVADLAETSITLDGGTQILSSNTPELVNDSTPIPPGSLRISRDDMKAIMPNLSAGMKVYFY
;
A
#
# COMPACT_ATOMS: atom_id res chain seq x y z
N TRP A 1 24.87 2.06 -7.67
CA TRP A 1 25.71 0.98 -7.10
C TRP A 1 25.37 -0.44 -7.63
N LEU A 2 24.18 -0.68 -8.20
CA LEU A 2 23.77 -2.01 -8.71
C LEU A 2 24.27 -2.38 -10.13
N LEU A 3 24.57 -1.41 -11.00
CA LEU A 3 24.97 -1.67 -12.39
C LEU A 3 26.41 -2.19 -12.54
N ALA A 4 27.33 -1.78 -11.66
CA ALA A 4 28.74 -2.19 -11.72
C ALA A 4 28.96 -3.70 -11.47
N LYS A 5 28.02 -4.35 -10.76
CA LYS A 5 28.13 -5.78 -10.40
C LYS A 5 27.84 -6.72 -11.58
N ARG A 6 27.15 -6.24 -12.62
CA ARG A 6 26.79 -7.05 -13.80
C ARG A 6 27.93 -7.22 -14.80
N VAL A 7 28.84 -6.25 -14.88
CA VAL A 7 29.99 -6.30 -15.80
C VAL A 7 31.10 -7.20 -15.26
N LYS A 8 31.31 -7.22 -13.93
CA LYS A 8 32.34 -8.05 -13.30
C LYS A 8 32.06 -9.56 -13.41
N TYR A 9 30.79 -9.97 -13.51
CA TYR A 9 30.41 -11.37 -13.64
C TYR A 9 30.65 -11.96 -15.04
N ASN A 10 30.67 -11.12 -16.09
CA ASN A 10 30.87 -11.61 -17.46
C ASN A 10 32.35 -11.87 -17.80
N HIS A 11 33.29 -11.32 -17.03
CA HIS A 11 34.72 -11.50 -17.30
C HIS A 11 35.24 -12.85 -16.78
N ASP A 12 34.73 -13.32 -15.63
CA ASP A 12 35.21 -14.56 -15.00
C ASP A 12 34.72 -15.84 -15.70
N VAL A 13 33.55 -15.79 -16.35
CA VAL A 13 32.96 -16.97 -17.04
C VAL A 13 33.78 -17.38 -18.28
N LYS A 14 34.58 -16.46 -18.85
CA LYS A 14 35.39 -16.74 -20.04
C LYS A 14 36.66 -17.53 -19.72
N LEU A 15 37.25 -17.33 -18.54
CA LEU A 15 38.47 -18.02 -18.09
C LEU A 15 38.19 -19.44 -17.54
N LEU A 16 37.00 -19.69 -16.99
CA LEU A 16 36.63 -21.02 -16.48
C LEU A 16 36.22 -22.04 -17.55
N ARG A 17 36.03 -21.64 -18.82
CA ARG A 17 35.58 -22.54 -19.89
C ARG A 17 36.68 -23.38 -20.55
N GLU A 18 37.95 -22.98 -20.38
CA GLU A 18 39.10 -23.64 -21.02
C GLU A 18 39.61 -24.89 -20.26
N HIS A 19 39.21 -25.08 -18.99
CA HIS A 19 39.65 -26.22 -18.17
C HIS A 19 38.55 -27.20 -17.76
N MET A 20 37.32 -27.01 -18.23
CA MET A 20 36.16 -27.78 -17.77
C MET A 20 35.94 -29.04 -18.64
N THR A 21 35.87 -30.21 -17.98
CA THR A 21 35.58 -31.50 -18.64
C THR A 21 34.11 -31.59 -19.10
N GLU A 22 33.79 -32.44 -20.10
CA GLU A 22 32.43 -32.55 -20.66
C GLU A 22 31.34 -32.81 -19.59
N ALA A 23 31.66 -33.63 -18.59
CA ALA A 23 30.75 -33.94 -17.48
C ALA A 23 30.48 -32.72 -16.56
N GLU A 24 31.45 -31.80 -16.44
CA GLU A 24 31.27 -30.57 -15.67
C GLU A 24 30.46 -29.53 -16.44
N ARG A 25 30.58 -29.48 -17.78
CA ARG A 25 29.71 -28.65 -18.63
C ARG A 25 28.25 -29.05 -18.50
N GLU A 26 27.97 -30.35 -18.58
CA GLU A 26 26.59 -30.84 -18.47
C GLU A 26 25.96 -30.55 -17.10
N ARG A 27 26.75 -30.68 -16.02
CA ARG A 27 26.29 -30.28 -14.67
C ARG A 27 26.11 -28.78 -14.52
N SER A 28 27.01 -27.97 -15.08
CA SER A 28 26.90 -26.50 -15.05
C SER A 28 25.67 -26.04 -15.84
N ASP A 29 25.43 -26.62 -17.02
CA ASP A 29 24.27 -26.33 -17.85
C ASP A 29 22.97 -26.74 -17.17
N ALA A 30 22.92 -27.90 -16.50
CA ALA A 30 21.77 -28.34 -15.72
C ALA A 30 21.47 -27.40 -14.53
N ILE A 31 22.50 -26.89 -13.85
CA ILE A 31 22.34 -25.92 -12.75
C ILE A 31 21.80 -24.61 -13.30
N VAL A 32 22.38 -24.08 -14.38
CA VAL A 32 21.95 -22.82 -15.01
C VAL A 32 20.51 -22.93 -15.52
N GLN A 33 20.12 -24.06 -16.10
CA GLN A 33 18.77 -24.29 -16.58
C GLN A 33 17.75 -24.40 -15.43
N SER A 34 18.14 -25.01 -14.30
CA SER A 34 17.31 -25.06 -13.10
C SER A 34 17.09 -23.67 -12.49
N GLU A 35 18.10 -22.81 -12.50
CA GLU A 35 18.02 -21.42 -12.02
C GLU A 35 17.13 -20.57 -12.94
N GLN A 36 17.24 -20.75 -14.26
CA GLN A 36 16.36 -20.07 -15.22
C GLN A 36 14.89 -20.47 -15.06
N ASN A 37 14.62 -21.76 -14.82
CA ASN A 37 13.26 -22.25 -14.57
C ASN A 37 12.69 -21.70 -13.26
N LYS A 38 13.48 -21.67 -12.18
CA LYS A 38 13.08 -21.05 -10.90
C LYS A 38 12.80 -19.56 -11.08
N LEU A 39 13.63 -18.83 -11.83
CA LEU A 39 13.44 -17.41 -12.07
C LEU A 39 12.16 -17.14 -12.89
N ARG A 40 11.89 -17.96 -13.90
CA ARG A 40 10.65 -17.88 -14.70
C ARG A 40 9.42 -18.14 -13.82
N ILE A 41 9.47 -19.18 -12.99
CA ILE A 41 8.38 -19.51 -12.05
C ILE A 41 8.21 -18.40 -11.01
N ALA A 42 9.29 -17.83 -10.47
CA ALA A 42 9.24 -16.72 -9.53
C ALA A 42 8.66 -15.44 -10.15
N ILE A 43 9.00 -15.13 -11.41
CA ILE A 43 8.40 -14.01 -12.15
C ILE A 43 6.93 -14.28 -12.43
N GLU A 44 6.56 -15.51 -12.79
CA GLU A 44 5.16 -15.87 -13.04
C GLU A 44 4.33 -15.84 -11.75
N LEU A 45 4.89 -16.33 -10.63
CA LEU A 45 4.30 -16.24 -9.30
C LEU A 45 4.19 -14.79 -8.83
N ALA A 46 5.21 -13.94 -9.06
CA ALA A 46 5.17 -12.52 -8.74
C ALA A 46 4.13 -11.76 -9.58
N LYS A 47 4.00 -12.08 -10.88
CA LYS A 47 2.93 -11.55 -11.74
C LYS A 47 1.55 -12.02 -11.33
N ARG A 48 1.42 -13.27 -10.85
CA ARG A 48 0.16 -13.76 -10.25
C ARG A 48 -0.11 -13.04 -8.93
N GLN A 49 0.90 -12.84 -8.07
CA GLN A 49 0.78 -12.12 -6.81
C GLN A 49 0.31 -10.66 -7.02
N ALA A 50 0.85 -9.98 -8.03
CA ALA A 50 0.43 -8.63 -8.44
C ALA A 50 -0.98 -8.58 -9.07
N LYS A 51 -1.56 -9.73 -9.46
CA LYS A 51 -2.95 -9.88 -9.90
C LYS A 51 -3.95 -10.15 -8.75
N PHE A 52 -3.49 -10.34 -7.51
CA PHE A 52 -4.35 -10.33 -6.33
C PHE A 52 -4.31 -8.91 -5.78
N ASP A 53 -5.28 -8.03 -6.02
CA ASP A 53 -6.73 -8.21 -5.98
C ASP A 53 -7.32 -7.24 -7.04
N LYS A 54 -8.28 -7.69 -7.85
CA LYS A 54 -8.95 -6.84 -8.87
C LYS A 54 -9.84 -5.75 -8.25
N LYS A 55 -9.86 -5.70 -6.92
CA LYS A 55 -10.69 -4.82 -6.14
C LYS A 55 -10.02 -3.48 -5.98
N LEU A 56 -10.85 -2.47 -5.82
CA LEU A 56 -10.42 -1.14 -5.47
C LEU A 56 -9.97 -1.16 -4.00
N HIS A 57 -8.82 -0.54 -3.72
CA HIS A 57 -8.31 -0.41 -2.36
C HIS A 57 -8.05 1.05 -2.03
N LEU A 58 -8.33 1.39 -0.78
CA LEU A 58 -7.96 2.68 -0.24
C LEU A 58 -6.75 2.49 0.67
N ASN A 59 -5.69 3.22 0.40
CA ASN A 59 -4.44 3.16 1.15
C ASN A 59 -4.26 4.51 1.85
N VAL A 60 -3.96 4.50 3.15
CA VAL A 60 -3.76 5.69 3.96
C VAL A 60 -2.39 5.59 4.59
N SER A 61 -1.51 6.52 4.24
CA SER A 61 -0.21 6.66 4.88
C SER A 61 -0.32 7.62 6.04
N VAL A 62 -0.13 7.10 7.25
CA VAL A 62 -0.17 7.88 8.49
C VAL A 62 1.00 8.86 8.54
N ASP A 63 2.19 8.40 8.15
CA ASP A 63 3.42 9.20 8.22
C ASP A 63 3.44 10.36 7.21
N SER A 64 2.90 10.15 6.00
CA SER A 64 2.92 11.17 4.94
C SER A 64 1.64 12.00 4.85
N SER A 65 0.61 11.69 5.65
CA SER A 65 -0.69 12.37 5.60
C SER A 65 -1.32 12.38 4.20
N ARG A 66 -1.21 11.23 3.52
CA ARG A 66 -1.74 11.02 2.17
C ARG A 66 -2.61 9.79 2.10
N MET A 67 -3.62 9.87 1.25
CA MET A 67 -4.51 8.77 0.91
C MET A 67 -4.44 8.51 -0.60
N TYR A 68 -4.40 7.23 -0.95
CA TYR A 68 -4.21 6.75 -2.29
C TYR A 68 -5.34 5.81 -2.66
N LEU A 69 -6.06 6.13 -3.72
CA LEU A 69 -7.00 5.21 -4.33
C LEU A 69 -6.25 4.36 -5.34
N THR A 70 -6.19 3.05 -5.12
CA THR A 70 -5.49 2.13 -6.03
C THR A 70 -6.44 1.08 -6.61
N ARG A 71 -6.19 0.71 -7.87
CA ARG A 71 -6.87 -0.39 -8.56
C ARG A 71 -5.82 -1.19 -9.30
N GLU A 72 -5.75 -2.50 -9.05
CA GLU A 72 -4.77 -3.38 -9.71
C GLU A 72 -3.31 -2.89 -9.56
N GLY A 73 -2.99 -2.27 -8.41
CA GLY A 73 -1.67 -1.67 -8.16
C GLY A 73 -1.40 -0.35 -8.91
N ALA A 74 -2.32 0.11 -9.76
CA ALA A 74 -2.25 1.43 -10.37
C ALA A 74 -2.83 2.49 -9.42
N LEU A 75 -2.09 3.58 -9.22
CA LEU A 75 -2.57 4.74 -8.49
C LEU A 75 -3.58 5.50 -9.36
N LEU A 76 -4.84 5.56 -8.88
CA LEU A 76 -5.91 6.29 -9.55
C LEU A 76 -6.01 7.73 -9.07
N ARG A 77 -5.81 7.95 -7.77
CA ARG A 77 -5.90 9.27 -7.14
C ARG A 77 -5.04 9.33 -5.90
N GLU A 78 -4.42 10.49 -5.70
CA GLU A 78 -3.70 10.85 -4.49
C GLU A 78 -4.39 12.06 -3.85
N MET A 79 -4.55 12.03 -2.53
CA MET A 79 -5.33 13.00 -1.78
C MET A 79 -4.61 13.33 -0.48
N SER A 80 -4.71 14.58 -0.04
CA SER A 80 -4.22 15.00 1.27
C SER A 80 -5.20 14.60 2.36
N VAL A 81 -4.67 14.24 3.52
CA VAL A 81 -5.45 13.82 4.68
C VAL A 81 -5.02 14.63 5.89
N GLN A 82 -5.97 14.98 6.75
CA GLN A 82 -5.69 15.54 8.07
C GLN A 82 -6.18 14.55 9.13
N PHE A 83 -5.31 14.18 10.06
CA PHE A 83 -5.67 13.28 11.15
C PHE A 83 -6.20 14.06 12.34
N GLY A 84 -7.22 13.51 12.99
CA GLY A 84 -7.64 13.95 14.31
C GLY A 84 -6.59 13.61 15.37
N PRO A 85 -6.66 14.27 16.53
CA PRO A 85 -5.73 14.02 17.61
C PRO A 85 -5.85 12.58 18.11
N GLU A 86 -4.74 11.99 18.54
CA GLU A 86 -4.78 10.73 19.27
C GLU A 86 -5.18 11.00 20.73
N ARG A 87 -6.08 10.18 21.26
CA ARG A 87 -6.40 10.14 22.68
C ARG A 87 -5.75 8.92 23.29
N MET A 88 -4.69 9.16 24.07
CA MET A 88 -4.04 8.11 24.85
C MET A 88 -4.98 7.62 25.97
N PRO A 89 -4.86 6.34 26.38
CA PRO A 89 -5.53 5.86 27.57
C PRO A 89 -5.04 6.67 28.78
N SER A 90 -5.95 7.30 29.52
CA SER A 90 -5.66 7.88 30.83
C SER A 90 -6.68 7.39 31.85
N GLU A 91 -6.22 7.09 33.06
CA GLU A 91 -7.07 6.53 34.13
C GLU A 91 -8.19 7.48 34.58
N SER A 92 -8.05 8.78 34.28
CA SER A 92 -9.04 9.82 34.57
C SER A 92 -10.00 10.16 33.42
N ALA A 93 -9.79 9.60 32.22
CA ALA A 93 -10.65 9.88 31.08
C ALA A 93 -11.87 8.94 31.08
N SER A 94 -13.08 9.52 31.13
CA SER A 94 -14.33 8.76 30.98
C SER A 94 -14.56 8.24 29.55
N ALA A 95 -13.75 8.65 28.57
CA ALA A 95 -13.90 8.27 27.18
C ALA A 95 -12.86 7.21 26.79
N PRO A 96 -13.23 6.21 25.96
CA PRO A 96 -12.28 5.22 25.45
C PRO A 96 -11.09 5.87 24.72
N PRO A 97 -9.92 5.23 24.74
CA PRO A 97 -8.78 5.66 23.95
C PRO A 97 -9.13 5.63 22.46
N ALA A 98 -8.53 6.55 21.70
CA ALA A 98 -8.78 6.68 20.27
C ALA A 98 -7.44 6.94 19.57
N ALA A 99 -6.92 5.90 18.92
CA ALA A 99 -5.69 5.99 18.14
C ALA A 99 -6.03 6.09 16.64
N ILE A 100 -5.12 6.63 15.84
CA ILE A 100 -5.21 6.50 14.39
C ILE A 100 -5.11 5.00 14.06
N PRO A 101 -6.04 4.44 13.26
CA PRO A 101 -5.99 3.02 12.95
C PRO A 101 -4.69 2.67 12.22
N ARG A 102 -4.19 1.47 12.48
CA ARG A 102 -3.05 0.86 11.77
C ARG A 102 -3.48 -0.51 11.24
N GLY A 103 -2.96 -0.89 10.08
CA GLY A 103 -3.28 -2.15 9.43
C GLY A 103 -4.57 -2.10 8.59
N GLU A 104 -5.16 -3.26 8.39
CA GLU A 104 -6.35 -3.41 7.55
C GLU A 104 -7.63 -2.99 8.29
N ARG A 105 -8.45 -2.22 7.59
CA ARG A 105 -9.81 -1.83 7.95
C ARG A 105 -10.75 -2.12 6.79
N THR A 106 -12.03 -2.09 7.08
CA THR A 106 -13.10 -2.37 6.14
C THR A 106 -14.12 -1.24 6.20
N VAL A 107 -14.59 -0.77 5.04
CA VAL A 107 -15.69 0.20 4.97
C VAL A 107 -16.95 -0.45 5.53
N ALA A 108 -17.45 0.08 6.64
CA ALA A 108 -18.67 -0.39 7.28
C ALA A 108 -19.90 0.33 6.72
N ASP A 109 -19.82 1.66 6.58
CA ASP A 109 -20.93 2.48 6.09
C ASP A 109 -20.44 3.68 5.27
N LEU A 110 -21.29 4.16 4.36
CA LEU A 110 -21.01 5.23 3.42
C LEU A 110 -22.13 6.27 3.46
N ALA A 111 -21.79 7.50 3.83
CA ALA A 111 -22.64 8.67 3.70
C ALA A 111 -21.98 9.71 2.81
N GLU A 112 -22.74 10.69 2.32
CA GLU A 112 -22.27 11.70 1.37
C GLU A 112 -21.04 12.49 1.88
N THR A 113 -20.96 12.73 3.18
CA THR A 113 -19.91 13.54 3.82
C THR A 113 -19.02 12.74 4.78
N SER A 114 -19.29 11.45 4.97
CA SER A 114 -18.55 10.62 5.93
C SER A 114 -18.52 9.15 5.53
N ILE A 115 -17.37 8.53 5.70
CA ILE A 115 -17.17 7.09 5.54
C ILE A 115 -16.87 6.51 6.92
N THR A 116 -17.64 5.53 7.36
CA THR A 116 -17.40 4.84 8.63
C THR A 116 -16.69 3.53 8.36
N LEU A 117 -15.58 3.29 9.07
CA LEU A 117 -14.81 2.06 9.00
C LEU A 117 -15.15 1.15 10.18
N ASP A 118 -14.78 -0.13 10.05
CA ASP A 118 -14.80 -1.07 11.15
C ASP A 118 -13.90 -0.59 12.32
N GLY A 119 -14.42 -0.70 13.54
CA GLY A 119 -13.75 -0.16 14.73
C GLY A 119 -14.05 1.32 15.01
N GLY A 120 -14.94 1.97 14.24
CA GLY A 120 -15.49 3.28 14.57
C GLY A 120 -14.67 4.47 14.06
N THR A 121 -13.57 4.24 13.33
CA THR A 121 -12.86 5.32 12.63
C THR A 121 -13.73 5.91 11.54
N GLN A 122 -13.78 7.24 11.46
CA GLN A 122 -14.51 7.96 10.42
C GLN A 122 -13.56 8.73 9.51
N ILE A 123 -13.84 8.75 8.22
CA ILE A 123 -13.23 9.65 7.24
C ILE A 123 -14.28 10.70 6.89
N LEU A 124 -14.01 11.95 7.23
CA LEU A 124 -14.94 13.08 7.09
C LEU A 124 -14.54 13.96 5.91
N SER A 125 -15.51 14.58 5.26
CA SER A 125 -15.25 15.64 4.27
C SER A 125 -14.99 16.97 4.97
N SER A 126 -14.09 17.79 4.42
CA SER A 126 -13.91 19.18 4.85
C SER A 126 -15.14 20.04 4.55
N ASN A 127 -15.28 21.10 5.35
CA ASN A 127 -16.26 22.16 5.13
C ASN A 127 -15.71 23.31 4.28
N THR A 128 -14.38 23.38 4.15
CA THR A 128 -13.66 24.34 3.30
C THR A 128 -12.98 23.63 2.11
N PRO A 129 -12.69 24.34 1.01
CA PRO A 129 -11.98 23.76 -0.14
C PRO A 129 -10.56 23.30 0.21
N GLU A 130 -9.85 24.10 1.01
CA GLU A 130 -8.53 23.76 1.53
C GLU A 130 -8.64 23.15 2.92
N LEU A 131 -8.05 21.96 3.09
CA LEU A 131 -8.01 21.23 4.37
C LEU A 131 -7.36 22.04 5.49
N VAL A 132 -6.30 22.78 5.16
CA VAL A 132 -5.51 23.55 6.13
C VAL A 132 -6.33 24.68 6.77
N ASN A 133 -7.31 25.20 6.05
CA ASN A 133 -8.17 26.29 6.53
C ASN A 133 -9.41 25.78 7.28
N ASP A 134 -9.63 24.46 7.36
CA ASP A 134 -10.76 23.90 8.07
C ASP A 134 -10.49 23.84 9.57
N SER A 135 -11.06 24.79 10.31
CA SER A 135 -10.90 24.88 11.77
C SER A 135 -11.83 23.94 12.53
N THR A 136 -12.69 23.18 11.85
CA THR A 136 -13.63 22.29 12.54
C THR A 136 -12.87 21.19 13.28
N PRO A 137 -13.20 20.87 14.54
CA PRO A 137 -12.52 19.80 15.27
C PRO A 137 -12.70 18.45 14.57
N ILE A 138 -11.60 17.69 14.42
CA ILE A 138 -11.66 16.31 13.94
C ILE A 138 -11.78 15.39 15.16
N PRO A 139 -12.76 14.46 15.18
CA PRO A 139 -12.86 13.48 16.26
C PRO A 139 -11.58 12.66 16.42
N PRO A 140 -11.20 12.27 17.65
CA PRO A 140 -10.02 11.46 17.86
C PRO A 140 -10.04 10.14 17.09
N GLY A 141 -8.90 9.76 16.50
CA GLY A 141 -8.79 8.56 15.66
C GLY A 141 -9.55 8.61 14.34
N SER A 142 -10.10 9.77 13.96
CA SER A 142 -10.76 10.01 12.67
C SER A 142 -9.88 10.82 11.73
N LEU A 143 -10.28 10.88 10.46
CA LEU A 143 -9.55 11.54 9.38
C LEU A 143 -10.45 12.53 8.67
N ARG A 144 -9.84 13.53 8.04
CA ARG A 144 -10.51 14.48 7.15
C ARG A 144 -9.82 14.52 5.79
N ILE A 145 -10.62 14.54 4.74
CA ILE A 145 -10.18 14.74 3.36
C ILE A 145 -10.95 15.89 2.72
N SER A 146 -10.45 16.44 1.61
CA SER A 146 -11.15 17.53 0.92
C SER A 146 -12.53 17.07 0.45
N ARG A 147 -13.50 17.99 0.42
CA ARG A 147 -14.84 17.72 -0.13
C ARG A 147 -14.79 17.28 -1.60
N ASP A 148 -13.91 17.86 -2.40
CA ASP A 148 -13.75 17.50 -3.81
C ASP A 148 -13.18 16.08 -3.97
N ASP A 149 -12.25 15.72 -3.08
CA ASP A 149 -11.68 14.38 -3.00
C ASP A 149 -12.72 13.36 -2.56
N MET A 150 -13.50 13.66 -1.52
CA MET A 150 -14.60 12.82 -1.04
C MET A 150 -15.59 12.54 -2.17
N LYS A 151 -16.04 13.58 -2.87
CA LYS A 151 -16.97 13.46 -4.00
C LYS A 151 -16.40 12.61 -5.14
N ALA A 152 -15.10 12.71 -5.39
CA ALA A 152 -14.45 11.97 -6.47
C ALA A 152 -14.27 10.47 -6.14
N ILE A 153 -14.03 10.13 -4.86
CA ILE A 153 -13.85 8.73 -4.46
C ILE A 153 -15.17 8.03 -4.21
N MET A 154 -16.20 8.73 -3.71
CA MET A 154 -17.52 8.16 -3.37
C MET A 154 -18.11 7.19 -4.41
N PRO A 155 -18.15 7.49 -5.72
CA PRO A 155 -18.72 6.56 -6.71
C PRO A 155 -17.91 5.26 -6.88
N ASN A 156 -16.66 5.25 -6.40
CA ASN A 156 -15.80 4.07 -6.45
C ASN A 156 -15.85 3.27 -5.14
N LEU A 157 -16.37 3.83 -4.05
CA LEU A 157 -16.41 3.16 -2.75
C LEU A 157 -17.62 2.23 -2.64
N SER A 158 -17.42 1.10 -1.95
CA SER A 158 -18.48 0.17 -1.59
C SER A 158 -18.32 -0.29 -0.13
N ALA A 159 -19.43 -0.55 0.56
CA ALA A 159 -19.38 -1.25 1.83
C ALA A 159 -18.65 -2.60 1.67
N GLY A 160 -17.83 -2.97 2.66
CA GLY A 160 -16.96 -4.15 2.59
C GLY A 160 -15.61 -3.94 1.89
N MET A 161 -15.36 -2.76 1.30
CA MET A 161 -14.07 -2.45 0.68
C MET A 161 -12.95 -2.34 1.72
N LYS A 162 -11.75 -2.80 1.38
CA LYS A 162 -10.58 -2.76 2.27
C LYS A 162 -9.88 -1.40 2.23
N VAL A 163 -9.52 -0.93 3.42
CA VAL A 163 -8.76 0.29 3.66
C VAL A 163 -7.52 -0.07 4.45
N TYR A 164 -6.33 0.25 3.95
CA TYR A 164 -5.06 -0.09 4.59
C TYR A 164 -4.40 1.14 5.17
N PHE A 165 -4.12 1.12 6.47
CA PHE A 165 -3.38 2.17 7.17
C PHE A 165 -1.95 1.71 7.42
N TYR A 166 -0.96 2.47 6.95
CA TYR A 166 0.46 2.19 7.16
C TYR A 166 1.26 3.43 7.56
#